data_AF-A0A9P8BCV2-F1
#
_entry.id   AF-A0A9P8BCV2-F1
#
_cell.length_a   1.000
_cell.length_b   1.000
_cell.length_c   1.000
_cell.angle_alpha   90.00
_cell.angle_beta   90.00
_cell.angle_gamma   90.00
#
_symmetry.space_group_name_H-M   'P 1'
#
loop_
_entity.id
_entity.type
_entity.pdbx_description
1 polymer ?
#
loop_
_entity_poly.entity_id
_entity_poly.type
_entity_poly.pdbx_seq_one_letter_code
_entity_poly.pdbx_strand_id
1 'polypeptide(L)'
;MSRGLKGIMTPDTDSLTILTLEELLEFDLLDVRMSNELPHEVITAPLMTRDAYQLVATGIPQYGVIGSIISVHAHNAVEHHSDPRLYLNTNTPFSAIVCGVQGSGKSHTVGVLLEAMMIPGDGRLGTLEKRLSGLVLHYGEHGRLQVCEAAYQCLGLNRSVQVPTVKVYVSPSQITTMGKLYNDVFGNKVEVIPLKIAHRELDARAFLTMMCVNASADPPLYVQIILSLLREMGEDFKYPEFQIMLEEKKKNKELNPMQLSGLQQRMALLESFLQPELGTA
;
A
#
# COMPACT_ATOMS: atom_id res chain seq x y z
N MET A 1 14.72 -85.18 -0.33
CA MET A 1 14.79 -84.48 -1.63
C MET A 1 14.91 -83.00 -1.33
N SER A 2 16.13 -82.48 -1.34
CA SER A 2 16.68 -81.67 -2.44
C SER A 2 16.35 -80.19 -2.25
N ARG A 3 17.22 -79.42 -1.57
CA ARG A 3 18.25 -78.50 -2.12
C ARG A 3 17.70 -77.07 -2.09
N GLY A 4 18.34 -76.00 -1.60
CA GLY A 4 19.63 -75.73 -0.95
C GLY A 4 19.54 -74.26 -0.46
N LEU A 5 19.86 -73.98 0.81
CA LEU A 5 21.06 -73.25 1.29
C LEU A 5 21.48 -71.95 0.55
N LYS A 6 21.55 -70.89 1.38
CA LYS A 6 22.57 -69.82 1.48
C LYS A 6 22.60 -68.73 0.40
N GLY A 7 22.64 -67.48 0.88
CA GLY A 7 23.26 -66.37 0.17
C GLY A 7 22.81 -65.00 0.69
N ILE A 8 23.60 -64.41 1.59
CA ILE A 8 23.63 -62.96 1.80
C ILE A 8 24.02 -62.32 0.46
N MET A 9 23.28 -61.33 -0.02
CA MET A 9 23.76 -60.34 -0.99
C MET A 9 22.83 -59.12 -0.99
N THR A 10 23.37 -57.98 -0.57
CA THR A 10 22.97 -56.65 -1.05
C THR A 10 23.16 -56.58 -2.56
N PRO A 11 22.22 -55.96 -3.29
CA PRO A 11 22.57 -54.97 -4.32
C PRO A 11 21.53 -53.82 -4.35
N ASP A 12 21.76 -52.57 -4.74
CA ASP A 12 22.94 -51.85 -5.23
C ASP A 12 22.70 -50.37 -4.93
N THR A 13 23.65 -49.76 -4.22
CA THR A 13 24.06 -48.39 -4.54
C THR A 13 24.61 -48.43 -5.95
N ASP A 14 23.93 -47.77 -6.87
CA ASP A 14 24.43 -47.22 -8.15
C ASP A 14 23.33 -47.31 -9.21
N SER A 15 22.47 -46.29 -9.18
CA SER A 15 21.87 -45.76 -10.40
C SER A 15 21.86 -44.24 -10.27
N LEU A 16 23.06 -43.68 -10.07
CA LEU A 16 23.32 -42.32 -10.51
C LEU A 16 23.25 -42.37 -12.03
N THR A 17 22.07 -42.12 -12.59
CA THR A 17 21.92 -41.83 -14.01
C THR A 17 22.86 -40.67 -14.27
N ILE A 18 23.99 -40.92 -14.92
CA ILE A 18 24.90 -39.87 -15.34
C ILE A 18 24.16 -39.10 -16.42
N LEU A 19 23.51 -38.02 -16.00
CA LEU A 19 22.88 -37.08 -16.92
C LEU A 19 23.98 -36.58 -17.87
N THR A 20 23.66 -36.60 -19.16
CA THR A 20 24.52 -36.08 -20.20
C THR A 20 24.77 -34.58 -19.97
N LEU A 21 25.90 -34.07 -20.46
CA LEU A 21 26.22 -32.63 -20.41
C LEU A 21 25.13 -31.77 -21.06
N GLU A 22 24.43 -32.30 -22.07
CA GLU A 22 23.29 -31.65 -22.70
C GLU A 22 22.09 -31.54 -21.75
N GLU A 23 21.71 -32.62 -21.05
CA GLU A 23 20.64 -32.59 -20.05
C GLU A 23 20.96 -31.60 -18.91
N LEU A 24 22.22 -31.53 -18.45
CA LEU A 24 22.64 -30.56 -17.43
C LEU A 24 22.55 -29.09 -17.91
N LEU A 25 22.82 -28.83 -19.19
CA LEU A 25 22.66 -27.50 -19.80
C LEU A 25 21.18 -27.14 -20.03
N GLU A 26 20.34 -28.12 -20.35
CA GLU A 26 18.89 -27.92 -20.47
C GLU A 26 18.28 -27.55 -19.10
N PHE A 27 18.73 -28.18 -18.02
CA PHE A 27 18.29 -27.83 -16.65
C PHE A 27 18.78 -26.45 -16.20
N ASP A 28 19.97 -26.01 -16.64
CA ASP A 28 20.51 -24.67 -16.37
C ASP A 28 19.65 -23.58 -17.06
N LEU A 29 19.13 -23.87 -18.27
CA LEU A 29 18.24 -22.97 -19.00
C LEU A 29 16.81 -22.91 -18.41
N LEU A 30 16.38 -24.00 -17.76
CA LEU A 30 15.04 -24.13 -17.17
C LEU A 30 14.98 -23.64 -15.70
N ASP A 31 16.11 -23.23 -15.10
CA ASP A 31 16.26 -22.89 -13.68
C ASP A 31 15.66 -23.96 -12.73
N VAL A 32 15.60 -25.21 -13.19
CA VAL A 32 15.18 -26.36 -12.37
C VAL A 32 16.41 -26.84 -11.64
N ARG A 33 16.82 -26.09 -10.63
CA ARG A 33 17.76 -26.59 -9.64
C ARG A 33 17.07 -27.71 -8.88
N MET A 34 17.64 -28.91 -8.87
CA MET A 34 17.30 -29.93 -7.87
C MET A 34 17.80 -29.43 -6.51
N SER A 35 17.07 -28.49 -5.92
CA SER A 35 17.52 -27.74 -4.77
C SER A 35 17.05 -28.40 -3.48
N ASN A 36 17.98 -28.65 -2.56
CA ASN A 36 17.73 -28.70 -1.11
C ASN A 36 17.28 -27.33 -0.55
N GLU A 37 16.89 -26.39 -1.41
CA GLU A 37 16.37 -25.07 -1.05
C GLU A 37 14.89 -25.22 -0.70
N LEU A 38 14.47 -24.58 0.39
CA LEU A 38 13.06 -24.52 0.77
C LEU A 38 12.25 -23.95 -0.39
N PRO A 39 11.06 -24.50 -0.69
CA PRO A 39 10.26 -24.03 -1.81
C PRO A 39 10.05 -22.52 -1.69
N HIS A 40 10.26 -21.79 -2.79
CA HIS A 40 10.08 -20.34 -2.84
C HIS A 40 8.74 -19.90 -2.23
N GLU A 41 7.69 -20.71 -2.44
CA GLU A 41 6.35 -20.53 -1.86
C GLU A 41 6.35 -20.37 -0.33
N VAL A 42 7.24 -21.09 0.39
CA VAL A 42 7.32 -21.05 1.85
C VAL A 42 8.06 -19.79 2.32
N ILE A 43 9.09 -19.37 1.58
CA ILE A 43 9.86 -18.16 1.89
C ILE A 43 9.00 -16.91 1.63
N THR A 44 8.15 -16.96 0.61
CA THR A 44 7.23 -15.87 0.27
C THR A 44 5.84 -16.01 0.91
N ALA A 45 5.68 -16.83 1.95
CA ALA A 45 4.43 -16.89 2.67
C ALA A 45 4.25 -15.58 3.48
N PRO A 46 3.16 -14.81 3.27
CA PRO A 46 2.95 -13.56 3.98
C PRO A 46 2.61 -13.77 5.45
N LEU A 47 1.98 -14.91 5.78
CA LEU A 47 1.54 -15.28 7.12
C LEU A 47 2.17 -16.61 7.51
N MET A 48 2.77 -16.68 8.70
CA MET A 48 3.54 -17.85 9.13
C MET A 48 3.30 -18.19 10.58
N THR A 49 3.16 -19.47 10.86
CA THR A 49 3.16 -20.01 12.23
C THR A 49 4.60 -20.08 12.75
N ARG A 50 4.77 -20.28 14.07
CA ARG A 50 6.10 -20.47 14.65
C ARG A 50 6.85 -21.65 14.05
N ASP A 51 6.16 -22.78 13.91
CA ASP A 51 6.76 -24.02 13.40
C ASP A 51 7.28 -23.81 11.98
N ALA A 52 6.49 -23.12 11.14
CA ALA A 52 6.91 -22.74 9.79
C ALA A 52 8.11 -21.77 9.82
N TYR A 53 8.07 -20.73 10.66
CA TYR A 53 9.17 -19.77 10.80
C TYR A 53 10.49 -20.46 11.18
N GLN A 54 10.48 -21.46 12.07
CA GLN A 54 11.70 -22.18 12.46
C GLN A 54 12.35 -22.93 11.29
N LEU A 55 11.55 -23.41 10.34
CA LEU A 55 12.05 -24.09 9.15
C LEU A 55 12.68 -23.12 8.15
N VAL A 56 12.19 -21.88 8.09
CA VAL A 56 12.62 -20.87 7.09
C VAL A 56 13.36 -19.66 7.67
N ALA A 57 13.75 -19.71 8.95
CA ALA A 57 14.27 -18.54 9.69
C ALA A 57 15.48 -17.87 9.00
N THR A 58 16.32 -18.65 8.31
CA THR A 58 17.49 -18.14 7.58
C THR A 58 17.13 -17.38 6.29
N GLY A 59 15.93 -17.60 5.74
CA GLY A 59 15.46 -17.00 4.49
C GLY A 59 14.62 -15.75 4.67
N ILE A 60 14.28 -15.36 5.91
CA ILE A 60 13.36 -14.24 6.18
C ILE A 60 14.08 -13.16 7.00
N PRO A 61 14.59 -12.11 6.34
CA PRO A 61 15.37 -11.07 7.01
C PRO A 61 14.50 -10.19 7.93
N GLN A 62 13.20 -10.10 7.65
CA GLN A 62 12.29 -9.18 8.35
C GLN A 62 10.93 -9.81 8.55
N TYR A 63 10.38 -9.67 9.75
CA TYR A 63 9.05 -10.17 10.09
C TYR A 63 8.47 -9.40 11.28
N GLY A 64 7.13 -9.36 11.34
CA GLY A 64 6.37 -8.82 12.46
C GLY A 64 5.66 -9.91 13.25
N VAL A 65 5.49 -9.74 14.56
CA VAL A 65 4.59 -10.56 15.39
C VAL A 65 3.23 -9.88 15.41
N ILE A 66 2.20 -10.55 14.92
CA ILE A 66 0.87 -9.93 14.75
C ILE A 66 -0.21 -10.47 15.68
N GLY A 67 0.06 -11.58 16.38
CA GLY A 67 -0.88 -12.14 17.33
C GLY A 67 -0.58 -13.59 17.71
N SER A 68 -1.62 -14.24 18.21
CA SER A 68 -1.58 -15.63 18.67
C SER A 68 -2.67 -16.48 18.02
N ILE A 69 -2.31 -17.68 17.59
CA ILE A 69 -3.22 -18.71 17.08
C ILE A 69 -3.88 -19.39 18.27
N ILE A 70 -5.21 -19.37 18.32
CA ILE A 70 -6.00 -20.05 19.37
C ILE A 70 -6.24 -21.51 18.98
N SER A 71 -6.70 -21.71 17.75
CA SER A 71 -6.95 -23.02 17.15
C SER A 71 -7.03 -22.87 15.62
N VAL A 72 -6.66 -23.92 14.91
CA VAL A 72 -6.86 -24.04 13.46
C VAL A 72 -7.94 -25.08 13.23
N HIS A 73 -9.02 -24.69 12.54
CA HIS A 73 -10.16 -25.57 12.27
C HIS A 73 -10.13 -26.00 10.80
N ALA A 74 -9.90 -27.30 10.57
CA ALA A 74 -10.09 -27.98 9.29
C ALA A 74 -11.34 -28.87 9.35
N HIS A 75 -11.84 -29.31 8.19
CA HIS A 75 -13.13 -30.02 8.08
C HIS A 75 -13.36 -31.13 9.11
N ASN A 76 -12.31 -31.85 9.53
CA ASN A 76 -12.38 -32.93 10.53
C ASN A 76 -11.28 -32.86 11.61
N ALA A 77 -10.59 -31.73 11.76
CA ALA A 77 -9.48 -31.61 12.70
C ALA A 77 -9.47 -30.23 13.35
N VAL A 78 -9.20 -30.20 14.65
CA VAL A 78 -8.87 -28.98 15.38
C VAL A 78 -7.43 -29.12 15.82
N GLU A 79 -6.59 -28.26 15.30
CA GLU A 79 -5.16 -28.25 15.63
C GLU A 79 -4.89 -27.13 16.63
N HIS A 80 -4.09 -27.45 17.63
CA HIS A 80 -3.60 -26.51 18.62
C HIS A 80 -2.07 -26.45 18.51
N HIS A 81 -1.54 -25.24 18.37
CA HIS A 81 -0.10 -25.03 18.30
C HIS A 81 0.48 -24.88 19.72
N SER A 82 1.59 -25.56 19.99
CA SER A 82 2.29 -25.44 21.28
C SER A 82 2.89 -24.03 21.46
N ASP A 83 3.41 -23.45 20.38
CA ASP A 83 3.79 -22.04 20.31
C ASP A 83 2.77 -21.28 19.45
N PRO A 84 1.92 -20.45 20.06
CA PRO A 84 0.81 -19.84 19.34
C PRO A 84 1.24 -18.62 18.51
N ARG A 85 2.52 -18.22 18.48
CA ARG A 85 2.93 -16.98 17.83
C ARG A 85 2.66 -17.00 16.32
N LEU A 86 2.01 -15.94 15.85
CA LEU A 86 1.70 -15.70 14.45
C LEU A 86 2.56 -14.56 13.92
N TYR A 87 3.22 -14.81 12.80
CA TYR A 87 4.16 -13.90 12.17
C TYR A 87 3.65 -13.40 10.83
N LEU A 88 3.99 -12.16 10.52
CA LEU A 88 3.81 -11.54 9.22
C LEU A 88 5.16 -11.35 8.56
N ASN A 89 5.33 -11.90 7.36
CA ASN A 89 6.50 -11.66 6.53
C ASN A 89 6.39 -10.28 5.88
N THR A 90 7.10 -9.29 6.41
CA THR A 90 7.09 -7.92 5.89
C THR A 90 7.94 -7.75 4.62
N ASN A 91 8.68 -8.78 4.22
CA ASN A 91 9.48 -8.80 3.00
C ASN A 91 8.70 -9.32 1.77
N THR A 92 7.52 -9.90 1.99
CA THR A 92 6.68 -10.44 0.93
C THR A 92 5.56 -9.45 0.58
N PRO A 93 5.31 -9.16 -0.71
CA PRO A 93 4.15 -8.37 -1.11
C PRO A 93 2.86 -9.14 -0.83
N PHE A 94 1.92 -8.53 -0.12
CA PHE A 94 0.61 -9.13 0.14
C PHE A 94 -0.50 -8.09 0.12
N SER A 95 -1.72 -8.57 -0.07
CA SER A 95 -2.95 -7.80 0.12
C SER A 95 -3.74 -8.44 1.25
N ALA A 96 -4.28 -7.61 2.15
CA ALA A 96 -5.10 -8.08 3.26
C ALA A 96 -6.43 -7.32 3.28
N ILE A 97 -7.52 -8.06 3.48
CA ILE A 97 -8.85 -7.51 3.71
C ILE A 97 -9.22 -7.79 5.16
N VAL A 98 -9.40 -6.74 5.95
CA VAL A 98 -9.78 -6.85 7.37
C VAL A 98 -11.26 -6.48 7.50
N CYS A 99 -12.11 -7.48 7.74
CA CYS A 99 -13.55 -7.34 7.90
C CYS A 99 -14.03 -7.92 9.24
N GLY A 100 -15.24 -7.53 9.67
CA GLY A 100 -15.78 -7.95 10.96
C GLY A 100 -16.79 -6.96 11.53
N VAL A 101 -17.56 -7.42 12.52
CA VAL A 101 -18.59 -6.61 13.21
C VAL A 101 -17.99 -5.41 13.95
N GLN A 102 -18.82 -4.44 14.34
CA GLN A 102 -18.35 -3.32 15.17
C GLN A 102 -17.72 -3.85 16.47
N GLY A 103 -16.56 -3.31 16.86
CA GLY A 103 -15.84 -3.74 18.07
C GLY A 103 -15.03 -5.04 17.94
N SER A 104 -15.01 -5.69 16.77
CA SER A 104 -14.22 -6.93 16.55
C SER A 104 -12.69 -6.73 16.46
N GLY A 105 -12.19 -5.51 16.63
CA GLY A 105 -10.75 -5.23 16.59
C GLY A 105 -10.16 -4.98 15.20
N LYS A 106 -10.96 -4.74 14.15
CA LYS A 106 -10.46 -4.45 12.78
C LYS A 106 -9.36 -3.39 12.75
N SER A 107 -9.62 -2.22 13.31
CA SER A 107 -8.66 -1.11 13.33
C SER A 107 -7.41 -1.47 14.15
N HIS A 108 -7.58 -2.24 15.22
CA HIS A 108 -6.46 -2.75 16.02
C HIS A 108 -5.59 -3.70 15.19
N THR A 109 -6.17 -4.63 14.44
CA THR A 109 -5.43 -5.51 13.53
C THR A 109 -4.66 -4.71 12.48
N VAL A 110 -5.28 -3.69 11.87
CA VAL A 110 -4.58 -2.80 10.93
C VAL A 110 -3.43 -2.05 11.63
N GLY A 111 -3.64 -1.57 12.85
CA GLY A 111 -2.60 -0.95 13.67
C GLY A 111 -1.42 -1.87 13.90
N VAL A 112 -1.66 -3.12 14.30
CA VAL A 112 -0.59 -4.12 14.52
C VAL A 112 0.18 -4.43 13.22
N LEU A 113 -0.51 -4.53 12.08
CA LEU A 113 0.16 -4.69 10.78
C LEU A 113 1.07 -3.48 10.47
N LEU A 114 0.59 -2.26 10.74
CA LEU A 114 1.34 -1.03 10.56
C LEU A 114 2.55 -0.95 11.50
N GLU A 115 2.40 -1.34 12.77
CA GLU A 115 3.48 -1.41 13.77
C GLU A 115 4.60 -2.34 13.30
N ALA A 116 4.25 -3.54 12.85
CA ALA A 116 5.17 -4.54 12.31
C ALA A 116 5.99 -4.02 11.11
N MET A 117 5.42 -3.13 10.31
CA MET A 117 6.05 -2.59 9.10
C MET A 117 6.84 -1.30 9.33
N MET A 118 6.51 -0.56 10.39
CA MET A 118 7.01 0.81 10.58
C MET A 118 7.82 1.03 11.84
N ILE A 119 7.81 0.16 12.85
CA ILE A 119 8.50 0.41 14.13
C ILE A 119 9.72 -0.51 14.26
N PRO A 120 10.95 0.00 13.99
CA PRO A 120 12.17 -0.79 14.13
C PRO A 120 12.69 -0.81 15.57
N GLY A 121 13.56 -1.77 15.86
CA GLY A 121 14.36 -1.81 17.10
C GLY A 121 13.64 -2.31 18.35
N ASP A 122 12.38 -2.76 18.24
CA ASP A 122 11.66 -3.42 19.33
C ASP A 122 11.49 -4.91 19.03
N GLY A 123 12.31 -5.76 19.67
CA GLY A 123 12.27 -7.21 19.46
C GLY A 123 10.94 -7.87 19.85
N ARG A 124 10.05 -7.17 20.56
CA ARG A 124 8.68 -7.65 20.84
C ARG A 124 7.79 -7.61 19.60
N LEU A 125 8.06 -6.68 18.68
CA LEU A 125 7.32 -6.53 17.41
C LEU A 125 7.88 -7.45 16.33
N GLY A 126 9.06 -8.01 16.50
CA GLY A 126 9.76 -8.83 15.52
C GLY A 126 11.08 -8.22 15.07
N THR A 127 11.51 -8.55 13.87
CA THR A 127 12.76 -8.03 13.28
C THR A 127 12.43 -7.16 12.09
N LEU A 128 12.81 -5.90 12.14
CA LEU A 128 12.61 -4.93 11.06
C LEU A 128 13.93 -4.19 10.81
N GLU A 129 14.68 -4.62 9.80
CA GLU A 129 15.97 -4.03 9.42
C GLU A 129 15.79 -2.72 8.64
N LYS A 130 14.78 -2.69 7.76
CA LYS A 130 14.44 -1.57 6.89
C LYS A 130 12.98 -1.18 7.08
N ARG A 131 12.79 0.03 7.59
CA ARG A 131 11.46 0.61 7.80
C ARG A 131 10.71 0.76 6.48
N LEU A 132 9.45 0.33 6.43
CA LEU A 132 8.56 0.60 5.31
C LEU A 132 7.91 2.00 5.44
N SER A 133 7.47 2.54 4.30
CA SER A 133 6.64 3.75 4.25
C SER A 133 5.18 3.37 4.02
N GLY A 134 4.26 4.04 4.71
CA GLY A 134 2.83 3.77 4.61
C GLY A 134 2.06 4.95 4.00
N LEU A 135 1.14 4.65 3.08
CA LEU A 135 0.10 5.57 2.63
C LEU A 135 -1.25 5.04 3.12
N VAL A 136 -1.98 5.86 3.88
CA VAL A 136 -3.30 5.50 4.39
C VAL A 136 -4.35 6.41 3.77
N LEU A 137 -5.24 5.82 2.97
CA LEU A 137 -6.40 6.50 2.41
C LEU A 137 -7.59 6.26 3.34
N HIS A 138 -7.84 7.22 4.24
CA HIS A 138 -8.92 7.11 5.21
C HIS A 138 -10.21 7.72 4.65
N TYR A 139 -11.23 6.87 4.49
CA TYR A 139 -12.59 7.32 4.22
C TYR A 139 -13.37 7.39 5.54
N GLY A 140 -13.63 8.61 6.01
CA GLY A 140 -14.41 8.88 7.22
C GLY A 140 -15.88 9.15 6.92
N GLU A 141 -16.76 8.85 7.88
CA GLU A 141 -18.19 9.14 7.76
C GLU A 141 -18.44 10.65 7.91
N HIS A 142 -19.09 11.26 6.91
CA HIS A 142 -19.34 12.70 6.86
C HIS A 142 -20.06 13.19 8.12
N GLY A 143 -19.47 14.17 8.81
CA GLY A 143 -20.09 14.86 9.95
C GLY A 143 -19.54 14.49 11.34
N ARG A 144 -18.73 13.43 11.47
CA ARG A 144 -17.98 13.15 12.70
C ARG A 144 -16.54 13.56 12.50
N LEU A 145 -16.13 14.65 13.14
CA LEU A 145 -14.73 15.06 13.23
C LEU A 145 -13.96 14.00 14.01
N GLN A 146 -13.35 13.05 13.31
CA GLN A 146 -12.56 11.96 13.88
C GLN A 146 -11.15 11.94 13.29
N VAL A 147 -10.20 11.60 14.14
CA VAL A 147 -8.82 11.35 13.72
C VAL A 147 -8.71 9.97 13.10
N CYS A 148 -7.81 9.81 12.14
CA CYS A 148 -7.51 8.51 11.58
C CYS A 148 -6.85 7.63 12.64
N GLU A 149 -7.36 6.42 12.86
CA GLU A 149 -6.77 5.49 13.84
C GLU A 149 -5.32 5.12 13.51
N ALA A 150 -4.94 5.12 12.23
CA ALA A 150 -3.54 4.90 11.83
C ALA A 150 -2.59 6.02 12.31
N ALA A 151 -3.09 7.20 12.67
CA ALA A 151 -2.24 8.27 13.20
C ALA A 151 -1.70 7.95 14.60
N TYR A 152 -2.35 7.04 15.35
CA TYR A 152 -1.87 6.59 16.67
C TYR A 152 -0.50 5.91 16.62
N GLN A 153 -0.05 5.49 15.44
CA GLN A 153 1.29 4.96 15.22
C GLN A 153 2.41 5.93 15.65
N CYS A 154 2.16 7.26 15.65
CA CYS A 154 3.13 8.23 16.14
C CYS A 154 3.25 8.29 17.68
N LEU A 155 2.39 7.56 18.42
CA LEU A 155 2.41 7.52 19.87
C LEU A 155 3.16 6.28 20.35
N GLY A 156 4.23 6.50 21.12
CA GLY A 156 4.98 5.45 21.79
C GLY A 156 4.83 5.59 23.29
N LEU A 157 4.42 4.51 23.97
CA LEU A 157 4.36 4.46 25.44
C LEU A 157 5.76 4.45 26.06
N ASN A 158 6.72 3.84 25.36
CA ASN A 158 8.11 3.73 25.79
C ASN A 158 8.99 4.71 24.99
N ARG A 159 9.81 5.49 25.69
CA ARG A 159 10.74 6.45 25.07
C ARG A 159 11.81 5.80 24.18
N SER A 160 12.06 4.50 24.37
CA SER A 160 13.02 3.73 23.58
C SER A 160 12.48 3.29 22.21
N VAL A 161 11.18 3.44 21.95
CA VAL A 161 10.54 3.01 20.70
C VAL A 161 10.64 4.11 19.66
N GLN A 162 11.15 3.78 18.47
CA GLN A 162 11.29 4.71 17.36
C GLN A 162 9.99 4.83 16.56
N VAL A 163 9.13 5.75 17.00
CA VAL A 163 7.83 6.00 16.35
C VAL A 163 7.97 6.68 14.98
N PRO A 164 7.03 6.45 14.04
CA PRO A 164 6.99 7.13 12.76
C PRO A 164 6.58 8.59 12.87
N THR A 165 7.13 9.41 11.97
CA THR A 165 6.58 10.74 11.68
C THR A 165 5.31 10.57 10.85
N VAL A 166 4.20 11.13 11.31
CA VAL A 166 2.91 11.05 10.63
C VAL A 166 2.57 12.41 10.04
N LYS A 167 2.29 12.42 8.73
CA LYS A 167 1.77 13.59 8.01
C LYS A 167 0.34 13.29 7.58
N VAL A 168 -0.58 14.19 7.91
CA VAL A 168 -2.00 14.05 7.59
C VAL A 168 -2.39 15.11 6.57
N TYR A 169 -2.71 14.64 5.37
CA TYR A 169 -3.21 15.50 4.30
C TYR A 169 -4.73 15.64 4.43
N VAL A 170 -5.21 16.87 4.53
CA VAL A 170 -6.64 17.18 4.69
C VAL A 170 -7.11 18.13 3.60
N SER A 171 -8.42 18.17 3.34
CA SER A 171 -8.99 19.17 2.44
C SER A 171 -8.57 20.58 2.86
N PRO A 172 -8.15 21.45 1.91
CA PRO A 172 -7.80 22.84 2.20
C PRO A 172 -8.87 23.60 2.98
N SER A 173 -10.16 23.29 2.74
CA SER A 173 -11.29 23.92 3.44
C SER A 173 -11.44 23.51 4.91
N GLN A 174 -10.78 22.43 5.36
CA GLN A 174 -10.90 21.88 6.71
C GLN A 174 -9.58 21.93 7.49
N ILE A 175 -8.54 22.57 6.97
CA ILE A 175 -7.20 22.60 7.57
C ILE A 175 -7.20 23.11 9.01
N THR A 176 -7.96 24.17 9.31
CA THR A 176 -8.03 24.75 10.65
C THR A 176 -8.73 23.82 11.64
N THR A 177 -9.86 23.23 11.24
CA THR A 177 -10.65 22.34 12.08
C THR A 177 -9.90 21.04 12.36
N MET A 178 -9.36 20.42 11.33
CA MET A 178 -8.58 19.18 11.46
C MET A 178 -7.24 19.42 12.14
N GLY A 179 -6.59 20.57 11.88
CA GLY A 179 -5.37 20.97 12.57
C GLY A 179 -5.55 21.03 14.08
N LYS A 180 -6.63 21.66 14.55
CA LYS A 180 -6.99 21.67 15.98
C LYS A 180 -7.26 20.26 16.51
N LEU A 181 -8.11 19.50 15.82
CA LEU A 181 -8.47 18.14 16.23
C LEU A 181 -7.25 17.22 16.39
N TYR A 182 -6.34 17.19 15.42
CA TYR A 182 -5.14 16.35 15.50
C TYR A 182 -4.15 16.89 16.52
N ASN A 183 -4.00 18.21 16.67
CA ASN A 183 -3.15 18.80 17.70
C ASN A 183 -3.67 18.50 19.11
N ASP A 184 -4.98 18.50 19.33
CA ASP A 184 -5.58 18.18 20.63
C ASP A 184 -5.32 16.72 21.05
N VAL A 185 -5.27 15.79 20.08
CA VAL A 185 -5.07 14.36 20.34
C VAL A 185 -3.59 13.97 20.36
N PHE A 186 -2.78 14.49 19.43
CA PHE A 186 -1.40 14.04 19.20
C PHE A 186 -0.33 15.09 19.53
N GLY A 187 -0.73 16.34 19.81
CA GLY A 187 0.17 17.48 19.95
C GLY A 187 1.01 17.68 18.69
N ASN A 188 2.30 18.02 18.90
CA ASN A 188 3.24 18.31 17.81
C ASN A 188 3.79 17.06 17.10
N LYS A 189 3.25 15.86 17.34
CA LYS A 189 3.74 14.61 16.74
C LYS A 189 3.14 14.33 15.35
N VAL A 190 2.05 15.01 15.02
CA VAL A 190 1.39 14.91 13.72
C VAL A 190 1.46 16.26 13.02
N GLU A 191 1.94 16.24 11.78
CA GLU A 191 1.92 17.42 10.91
C GLU A 191 0.66 17.38 10.04
N VAL A 192 -0.23 18.36 10.18
CA VAL A 192 -1.42 18.47 9.33
C VAL A 192 -1.14 19.43 8.19
N ILE A 193 -1.29 18.95 6.97
CA ILE A 193 -0.91 19.67 5.74
C ILE A 193 -2.13 19.75 4.82
N PRO A 194 -2.40 20.88 4.16
CA PRO A 194 -3.44 20.93 3.14
C PRO A 194 -3.05 20.02 1.96
N LEU A 195 -3.97 19.15 1.55
CA LEU A 195 -3.83 18.35 0.33
C LEU A 195 -3.88 19.28 -0.87
N LYS A 196 -2.72 19.53 -1.47
CA LYS A 196 -2.58 20.35 -2.66
C LYS A 196 -1.75 19.65 -3.71
N ILE A 197 -2.22 19.68 -4.95
CA ILE A 197 -1.60 19.07 -6.12
C ILE A 197 -0.66 20.09 -6.75
N ALA A 198 0.56 19.65 -7.10
CA ALA A 198 1.52 20.50 -7.79
C ALA A 198 1.07 20.72 -9.25
N HIS A 199 1.34 21.90 -9.82
CA HIS A 199 0.95 22.21 -11.20
C HIS A 199 1.51 21.20 -12.22
N ARG A 200 2.72 20.67 -11.99
CA ARG A 200 3.36 19.66 -12.83
C ARG A 200 2.66 18.29 -12.84
N GLU A 201 1.79 18.03 -11.88
CA GLU A 201 1.05 16.77 -11.71
C GLU A 201 -0.36 16.86 -12.32
N LEU A 202 -0.73 18.01 -12.91
CA LEU A 202 -2.00 18.20 -13.58
C LEU A 202 -1.92 17.70 -15.02
N ASP A 203 -2.44 16.50 -15.26
CA ASP A 203 -2.77 16.03 -16.60
C ASP A 203 -4.25 16.27 -16.94
N ALA A 204 -4.65 15.95 -18.17
CA ALA A 204 -6.03 16.13 -18.62
C ALA A 204 -7.05 15.33 -17.77
N ARG A 205 -6.66 14.16 -17.26
CA ARG A 205 -7.54 13.33 -16.42
C ARG A 205 -7.70 13.95 -15.04
N ALA A 206 -6.62 14.39 -14.41
CA ALA A 206 -6.59 15.10 -13.15
C ALA A 206 -7.46 16.36 -13.23
N PHE A 207 -7.37 17.14 -14.32
CA PHE A 207 -8.24 18.29 -14.56
C PHE A 207 -9.73 17.93 -14.47
N LEU A 208 -10.16 16.92 -15.24
CA LEU A 208 -11.55 16.51 -15.26
C LEU A 208 -12.03 15.93 -13.92
N THR A 209 -11.19 15.13 -13.26
CA THR A 209 -11.48 14.55 -11.95
C THR A 209 -11.63 15.64 -10.89
N MET A 210 -10.71 16.62 -10.85
CA MET A 210 -10.74 17.72 -9.89
C MET A 210 -11.89 18.70 -10.14
N MET A 211 -12.30 18.85 -11.41
CA MET A 211 -13.51 19.58 -11.79
C MET A 211 -14.80 18.83 -11.49
N CYS A 212 -14.73 17.60 -10.95
CA CYS A 212 -15.88 16.72 -10.72
C CYS A 212 -16.74 16.55 -11.98
N VAL A 213 -16.09 16.42 -13.14
CA VAL A 213 -16.76 16.10 -14.39
C VAL A 213 -17.02 14.59 -14.40
N ASN A 214 -18.22 14.19 -13.98
CA ASN A 214 -18.60 12.79 -13.98
C ASN A 214 -18.47 12.19 -15.39
N ALA A 215 -17.77 11.06 -15.50
CA ALA A 215 -17.63 10.31 -16.75
C ALA A 215 -18.95 9.66 -17.23
N SER A 216 -19.99 9.65 -16.39
CA SER A 216 -21.26 8.96 -16.60
C SER A 216 -22.41 9.83 -17.14
N ALA A 217 -22.21 11.15 -17.22
CA ALA A 217 -23.17 12.07 -17.81
C ALA A 217 -22.56 12.73 -19.05
N ASP A 218 -23.38 13.11 -20.03
CA ASP A 218 -22.91 13.85 -21.20
C ASP A 218 -22.11 15.07 -20.73
N PRO A 219 -20.79 15.12 -21.02
CA PRO A 219 -19.94 16.16 -20.48
C PRO A 219 -20.41 17.51 -21.02
N PRO A 220 -20.57 18.53 -20.17
CA PRO A 220 -20.97 19.85 -20.62
C PRO A 220 -20.09 20.35 -21.76
N LEU A 221 -20.65 21.07 -22.73
CA LEU A 221 -19.93 21.53 -23.93
C LEU A 221 -18.62 22.29 -23.64
N TYR A 222 -18.51 23.00 -22.51
CA TYR A 222 -17.26 23.66 -22.14
C TYR A 222 -16.11 22.67 -21.84
N VAL A 223 -16.43 21.42 -21.47
CA VAL A 223 -15.43 20.37 -21.24
C VAL A 223 -14.68 20.04 -22.54
N GLN A 224 -15.36 20.11 -23.70
CA GLN A 224 -14.70 19.90 -24.99
C GLN A 224 -13.68 20.99 -25.29
N ILE A 225 -13.96 22.24 -24.89
CA ILE A 225 -13.01 23.36 -25.04
C ILE A 225 -11.79 23.12 -24.14
N ILE A 226 -12.00 22.74 -22.88
CA ILE A 226 -10.93 22.43 -21.93
C ILE A 226 -10.05 21.27 -22.44
N LEU A 227 -10.67 20.19 -22.92
CA LEU A 227 -9.95 19.06 -23.50
C LEU A 227 -9.18 19.42 -24.79
N SER A 228 -9.71 20.35 -25.59
CA SER A 228 -9.02 20.83 -26.79
C SER A 228 -7.78 21.63 -26.42
N LEU A 229 -7.88 22.53 -25.45
CA LEU A 229 -6.74 23.28 -24.91
C LEU A 229 -5.68 22.35 -24.31
N LEU A 230 -6.10 21.39 -23.49
CA LEU A 230 -5.18 20.42 -22.89
C LEU A 230 -4.47 19.56 -23.96
N ARG A 231 -5.16 19.21 -25.04
CA ARG A 231 -4.57 18.45 -26.16
C ARG A 231 -3.60 19.29 -26.98
N GLU A 232 -3.88 20.58 -27.15
CA GLU A 232 -3.00 21.53 -27.84
C GLU A 232 -1.68 21.73 -27.08
N MET A 233 -1.74 21.74 -25.75
CA MET A 233 -0.56 21.85 -24.88
C MET A 233 0.25 20.56 -24.78
N GLY A 234 -0.41 19.40 -24.86
CA GLY A 234 0.26 18.10 -24.89
C GLY A 234 1.14 17.85 -23.66
N GLU A 235 2.37 17.42 -23.91
CA GLU A 235 3.36 17.07 -22.87
C GLU A 235 3.99 18.30 -22.18
N ASP A 236 3.98 19.47 -22.84
CA ASP A 236 4.54 20.73 -22.31
C ASP A 236 3.51 21.54 -21.49
N PHE A 237 2.56 20.85 -20.85
CA PHE A 237 1.49 21.50 -20.11
C PHE A 237 2.01 22.40 -18.98
N LYS A 238 1.62 23.68 -19.02
CA LYS A 238 1.85 24.66 -17.95
C LYS A 238 0.55 25.35 -17.57
N TYR A 239 0.23 25.31 -16.28
CA TYR A 239 -1.02 25.89 -15.78
C TYR A 239 -1.22 27.39 -16.13
N PRO A 240 -0.19 28.27 -16.08
CA PRO A 240 -0.36 29.68 -16.45
C PRO A 240 -0.69 29.88 -17.93
N GLU A 241 -0.06 29.13 -18.83
CA GLU A 241 -0.31 29.20 -20.27
C GLU A 241 -1.74 28.71 -20.58
N PHE A 242 -2.19 27.67 -19.90
CA PHE A 242 -3.57 27.20 -19.97
C PHE A 242 -4.58 28.28 -19.55
N GLN A 243 -4.32 29.00 -18.45
CA GLN A 243 -5.19 30.08 -18.00
C GLN A 243 -5.26 31.22 -19.04
N ILE A 244 -4.14 31.58 -19.66
CA ILE A 244 -4.10 32.60 -20.73
C ILE A 244 -4.97 32.20 -21.92
N MET A 245 -4.78 30.98 -22.45
CA MET A 245 -5.57 30.48 -23.58
C MET A 245 -7.07 30.36 -23.23
N LEU A 246 -7.38 29.95 -22.00
CA LEU A 246 -8.76 29.88 -21.54
C LEU A 246 -9.43 31.27 -21.49
N GLU A 247 -8.71 32.30 -21.06
CA GLU A 247 -9.20 33.67 -21.07
C GLU A 247 -9.40 34.22 -22.49
N GLU A 248 -8.54 33.85 -23.45
CA GLU A 248 -8.74 34.19 -24.87
C GLU A 248 -10.03 33.56 -25.42
N LYS A 249 -10.28 32.29 -25.11
CA LYS A 249 -11.51 31.59 -25.47
C LYS A 249 -12.77 32.24 -24.86
N LYS A 250 -12.68 32.73 -23.62
CA LYS A 250 -13.75 33.52 -22.98
C LYS A 250 -13.99 34.86 -23.70
N LYS A 251 -12.92 35.59 -24.05
CA LYS A 251 -13.00 36.88 -24.76
C LYS A 251 -13.61 36.76 -26.16
N ASN A 252 -13.30 35.66 -26.87
CA ASN A 252 -13.83 35.39 -28.20
C ASN A 252 -15.30 34.94 -28.21
N LYS A 253 -15.98 34.92 -27.05
CA LYS A 253 -17.38 34.47 -26.88
C LYS A 253 -17.64 33.05 -27.39
N GLU A 254 -16.62 32.19 -27.36
CA GLU A 254 -16.77 30.76 -27.71
C GLU A 254 -17.57 30.00 -26.63
N LEU A 255 -17.76 30.60 -25.45
CA LEU A 255 -18.54 30.08 -24.33
C LEU A 255 -19.81 30.93 -24.13
N ASN A 256 -20.96 30.27 -24.02
CA ASN A 256 -22.20 30.94 -23.64
C ASN A 256 -22.20 31.29 -22.13
N PRO A 257 -23.05 32.23 -21.67
CA PRO A 257 -23.05 32.68 -20.27
C PRO A 257 -23.27 31.56 -19.24
N MET A 258 -24.08 30.55 -19.58
CA MET A 258 -24.38 29.43 -18.68
C MET A 258 -23.19 28.45 -18.57
N GLN A 259 -22.47 28.23 -19.67
CA GLN A 259 -21.23 27.46 -19.73
C GLN A 259 -20.11 28.17 -18.96
N LEU A 260 -20.05 29.50 -19.04
CA LEU A 260 -19.08 30.33 -18.32
C LEU A 260 -19.24 30.20 -16.80
N SER A 261 -20.48 30.28 -16.31
CA SER A 261 -20.80 30.09 -14.89
C SER A 261 -20.42 28.69 -14.39
N GLY A 262 -20.82 27.64 -15.13
CA GLY A 262 -20.46 26.25 -14.78
C GLY A 262 -18.95 25.98 -14.81
N LEU A 263 -18.24 26.56 -15.79
CA LEU A 263 -16.79 26.48 -15.88
C LEU A 263 -16.12 27.20 -14.70
N GLN A 264 -16.54 28.42 -14.36
CA GLN A 264 -15.99 29.17 -13.23
C GLN A 264 -16.14 28.41 -11.91
N GLN A 265 -17.29 27.81 -11.65
CA GLN A 265 -17.51 27.02 -10.44
C GLN A 265 -16.55 25.82 -10.36
N ARG A 266 -16.34 25.10 -11.47
CA ARG A 266 -15.46 23.93 -11.50
C ARG A 266 -13.98 24.29 -11.49
N MET A 267 -13.59 25.39 -12.14
CA MET A 267 -12.24 25.96 -12.04
C MET A 267 -11.93 26.35 -10.59
N ALA A 268 -12.87 26.97 -9.88
CA ALA A 268 -12.68 27.31 -8.47
C ALA A 268 -12.46 26.07 -7.58
N LEU A 269 -13.13 24.95 -7.87
CA LEU A 269 -12.88 23.68 -7.18
C LEU A 269 -11.46 23.16 -7.47
N LEU A 270 -11.05 23.14 -8.73
CA LEU A 270 -9.70 22.73 -9.12
C LEU A 270 -8.64 23.61 -8.44
N GLU A 271 -8.77 24.93 -8.53
CA GLU A 271 -7.84 25.91 -7.96
C GLU A 271 -7.74 25.82 -6.44
N SER A 272 -8.83 25.44 -5.75
CA SER A 272 -8.81 25.28 -4.29
C SER A 272 -7.83 24.20 -3.81
N PHE A 273 -7.50 23.23 -4.67
CA PHE A 273 -6.56 22.14 -4.39
C PHE A 273 -5.22 22.30 -5.12
N LEU A 274 -4.94 23.42 -5.78
CA LEU A 274 -3.63 23.65 -6.38
C LEU A 274 -2.65 24.25 -5.38
N GLN A 275 -1.38 23.82 -5.48
CA GLN A 275 -0.28 24.50 -4.81
C GLN A 275 -0.13 25.91 -5.39
N PRO A 276 0.14 26.94 -4.57
CA PRO A 276 0.59 28.20 -5.11
C PRO A 276 1.96 27.99 -5.77
N GLU A 277 2.18 28.58 -6.95
CA GLU A 277 3.50 28.54 -7.58
C GLU A 277 4.55 29.16 -6.65
N LEU A 278 5.69 28.48 -6.47
CA LEU A 278 6.85 29.09 -5.81
C LEU A 278 7.36 30.24 -6.70
N GLY A 279 6.78 31.43 -6.50
CA GLY A 279 7.05 32.59 -7.34
C GLY A 279 6.59 33.93 -6.81
N THR A 280 5.98 34.03 -5.62
CA THR A 280 5.68 35.31 -4.96
C THR A 280 5.63 35.17 -3.43
N ALA A 281 6.81 35.17 -2.80
CA ALA A 281 7.04 35.69 -1.45
C ALA A 281 8.50 36.15 -1.35
#